data_AF-A0A0F9DMP3-F1
#
_entry.id   AF-A0A0F9DMP3-F1
#
_cell.length_a   1.000
_cell.length_b   1.000
_cell.length_c   1.000
_cell.angle_alpha   90.00
_cell.angle_beta   90.00
_cell.angle_gamma   90.00
#
_symmetry.space_group_name_H-M   'P 1'
#
loop_
_entity.id
_entity.type
_entity.pdbx_description
1 polymer ?
#
loop_
_entity_poly.entity_id
_entity_poly.type
_entity_poly.pdbx_seq_one_letter_code
_entity_poly.pdbx_strand_id
1 'polypeptide(L)'
;QYTYNTAALSGAWEAEDLTILSDHIIGGDDNVTTMIEMAWQQYPHRILWIVRSDGVLVGLTYNKAQDIVSWHRHLSGTEDNRASFESVAVVPGTQKDDVYVVVRRNVNGTIKRYIELLSDDRIRVITDGRLLDSYLDYVGDNSSSVLNVTGLGHMNGASVSVAVDGATHPDRTVEDGTLVPALENRASLVVVGIKYDSELETMRLEAGSELGSALGKVKRIARAIILFYRSAGCQYGTDEDDLDTLPWRKTSDKMDSAPDLVNEAIEVSMPGDWERAGRIIIKQSLPLPLTILAIVPRVDTSED
;
A
#
# COMPACT_ATOMS: atom_id res chain seq x y z
N GLN A 1 -21.20 39.06 -9.51
CA GLN A 1 -20.05 39.75 -8.90
C GLN A 1 -18.98 38.68 -8.73
N TYR A 2 -17.98 38.63 -9.61
CA TYR A 2 -16.91 37.62 -9.52
C TYR A 2 -15.89 38.13 -8.51
N THR A 3 -15.72 37.41 -7.40
CA THR A 3 -14.68 37.71 -6.42
C THR A 3 -13.33 37.29 -7.01
N TYR A 4 -12.61 38.26 -7.57
CA TYR A 4 -11.22 38.04 -7.99
C TYR A 4 -10.36 37.92 -6.75
N ASN A 5 -9.58 36.84 -6.67
CA ASN A 5 -8.50 36.74 -5.69
C ASN A 5 -7.43 37.77 -6.06
N THR A 6 -7.32 38.83 -5.26
CA THR A 6 -6.44 39.98 -5.50
C THR A 6 -4.95 39.63 -5.51
N ALA A 7 -4.56 38.45 -5.03
CA ALA A 7 -3.18 37.95 -5.14
C ALA A 7 -2.74 37.71 -6.59
N ALA A 8 -3.68 37.40 -7.50
CA ALA A 8 -3.35 37.16 -8.92
C ALA A 8 -2.93 38.43 -9.67
N LEU A 9 -3.24 39.63 -9.15
CA LEU A 9 -2.97 40.92 -9.79
C LEU A 9 -1.65 41.57 -9.34
N SER A 10 -1.06 41.16 -8.22
CA SER A 10 0.18 41.73 -7.69
C SER A 10 1.45 40.97 -8.07
N GLY A 11 1.33 39.82 -8.74
CA GLY A 11 2.48 38.97 -9.10
C GLY A 11 3.16 38.28 -7.91
N ALA A 12 2.58 38.38 -6.71
CA ALA A 12 3.05 37.67 -5.52
C ALA A 12 2.50 36.23 -5.53
N TRP A 13 3.20 35.34 -6.21
CA TRP A 13 2.98 33.90 -6.09
C TRP A 13 3.73 33.41 -4.85
N GLU A 14 3.00 33.23 -3.75
CA GLU A 14 3.54 32.54 -2.57
C GLU A 14 3.25 31.05 -2.69
N ALA A 15 4.31 30.25 -2.70
CA ALA A 15 4.24 28.80 -2.58
C ALA A 15 4.44 28.43 -1.12
N GLU A 16 3.51 27.65 -0.57
CA GLU A 16 3.62 27.09 0.76
C GLU A 16 4.56 25.87 0.72
N ASP A 17 5.37 25.71 1.77
CA ASP A 17 6.22 24.55 1.92
C ASP A 17 5.40 23.34 2.39
N LEU A 18 5.14 22.42 1.46
CA LEU A 18 4.37 21.20 1.73
C LEU A 18 5.21 20.10 2.42
N THR A 19 6.52 20.30 2.61
CA THR A 19 7.43 19.33 3.23
C THR A 19 7.69 19.60 4.71
N ILE A 20 7.14 20.68 5.27
CA ILE A 20 7.46 21.15 6.63
C ILE A 20 7.26 20.11 7.74
N LEU A 21 6.29 19.21 7.60
CA LEU A 21 6.02 18.11 8.56
C LEU A 21 6.59 16.75 8.11
N SER A 22 7.21 16.69 6.92
CA SER A 22 7.54 15.45 6.22
C SER A 22 8.89 15.48 5.51
N ASP A 23 9.83 16.31 5.98
CA ASP A 23 11.16 16.46 5.38
C ASP A 23 11.89 15.10 5.25
N HIS A 24 11.76 14.25 6.27
CA HIS A 24 12.28 12.87 6.28
C HIS A 24 11.79 11.98 5.11
N ILE A 25 10.65 12.27 4.50
CA ILE A 25 10.13 11.50 3.37
C ILE A 25 10.90 11.84 2.09
N ILE A 26 11.26 13.10 1.92
CA ILE A 26 12.01 13.60 0.76
C ILE A 26 13.51 13.44 0.96
N GLY A 27 14.03 13.91 2.10
CA GLY A 27 15.45 13.85 2.45
C GLY A 27 15.93 12.42 2.73
N GLY A 28 15.02 11.49 3.04
CA GLY A 28 15.37 10.14 3.46
C GLY A 28 15.84 10.09 4.91
N ASP A 29 16.16 8.89 5.38
CA ASP A 29 16.55 8.67 6.78
C ASP A 29 17.88 9.36 7.14
N ASP A 30 18.72 9.61 6.14
CA ASP A 30 20.02 10.27 6.26
C ASP A 30 20.03 11.75 5.81
N ASN A 31 18.86 12.27 5.39
CA ASN A 31 18.65 13.63 4.91
C ASN A 31 19.60 14.07 3.76
N VAL A 32 20.08 13.13 2.94
CA VAL A 32 20.94 13.42 1.78
C VAL A 32 20.35 12.98 0.44
N THR A 33 19.18 12.34 0.46
CA THR A 33 18.52 11.94 -0.79
C THR A 33 17.87 13.14 -1.47
N THR A 34 17.81 13.11 -2.80
CA THR A 34 17.30 14.21 -3.63
C THR A 34 16.19 13.74 -4.55
N MET A 35 15.39 14.68 -5.05
CA MET A 35 14.38 14.41 -6.08
C MET A 35 15.05 14.40 -7.45
N ILE A 36 14.93 13.32 -8.21
CA ILE A 36 15.54 13.20 -9.54
C ILE A 36 14.55 13.40 -10.68
N GLU A 37 13.27 13.08 -10.46
CA GLU A 37 12.20 13.29 -11.45
C GLU A 37 10.85 13.48 -10.76
N MET A 38 9.94 14.22 -11.38
CA MET A 38 8.57 14.40 -10.90
C MET A 38 7.56 14.32 -12.04
N ALA A 39 6.38 13.74 -11.77
CA ALA A 39 5.26 13.71 -12.71
C ALA A 39 3.93 13.92 -12.00
N TRP A 40 3.02 14.67 -12.63
CA TRP A 40 1.71 15.00 -12.05
C TRP A 40 0.60 14.11 -12.60
N GLN A 41 -0.08 13.40 -11.70
CA GLN A 41 -1.31 12.68 -11.97
C GLN A 41 -2.51 13.54 -11.57
N GLN A 42 -3.41 13.80 -12.51
CA GLN A 42 -4.58 14.65 -12.31
C GLN A 42 -5.82 13.84 -11.93
N TYR A 43 -5.97 12.63 -12.46
CA TYR A 43 -7.15 11.77 -12.28
C TYR A 43 -6.77 10.27 -12.13
N PRO A 44 -7.49 9.48 -11.31
CA PRO A 44 -8.63 9.84 -10.44
C PRO A 44 -8.21 10.61 -9.18
N HIS A 45 -7.00 10.34 -8.70
CA HIS A 45 -6.42 10.99 -7.54
C HIS A 45 -5.36 11.99 -7.98
N ARG A 46 -5.33 13.14 -7.31
CA ARG A 46 -4.36 14.21 -7.56
C ARG A 46 -3.08 13.87 -6.83
N ILE A 47 -2.11 13.31 -7.55
CA ILE A 47 -0.87 12.82 -6.96
C ILE A 47 0.31 13.42 -7.71
N LEU A 48 1.22 14.06 -6.97
CA LEU A 48 2.56 14.37 -7.47
C LEU A 48 3.47 13.18 -7.17
N TRP A 49 3.91 12.50 -8.22
CA TRP A 49 4.87 11.42 -8.16
C TRP A 49 6.28 11.98 -8.23
N ILE A 50 7.19 11.48 -7.39
CA ILE A 50 8.57 11.93 -7.27
C ILE A 50 9.47 10.70 -7.18
N VAL A 51 10.45 10.59 -8.07
CA VAL A 51 11.51 9.57 -7.94
C VAL A 51 12.64 10.16 -7.11
N ARG A 52 13.04 9.47 -6.04
CA ARG A 52 14.18 9.85 -5.21
C ARG A 52 15.48 9.22 -5.71
N SER A 53 16.59 9.86 -5.41
CA SER A 53 17.94 9.45 -5.84
C SER A 53 18.38 8.08 -5.29
N ASP A 54 17.76 7.60 -4.22
CA ASP A 54 17.99 6.28 -3.61
C ASP A 54 17.13 5.18 -4.23
N GLY A 55 16.23 5.51 -5.16
CA GLY A 55 15.37 4.56 -5.84
C GLY A 55 14.00 4.36 -5.23
N VAL A 56 13.59 5.17 -4.25
CA VAL A 56 12.23 5.20 -3.69
C VAL A 56 11.32 6.06 -4.56
N LEU A 57 10.09 5.58 -4.81
CA LEU A 57 9.04 6.39 -5.41
C LEU A 57 8.20 7.04 -4.30
N VAL A 58 8.03 8.34 -4.35
CA VAL A 58 7.24 9.11 -3.38
C VAL A 58 6.02 9.66 -4.07
N GLY A 59 4.86 9.55 -3.41
CA GLY A 59 3.64 10.20 -3.83
C GLY A 59 3.22 11.28 -2.84
N LEU A 60 2.79 12.41 -3.36
CA LEU A 60 2.07 13.44 -2.61
C LEU A 60 0.63 13.51 -3.12
N THR A 61 -0.30 12.98 -2.35
CA THR A 61 -1.73 13.18 -2.58
C THR A 61 -2.09 14.62 -2.18
N TYR A 62 -2.46 15.43 -3.17
CA TYR A 62 -2.68 16.87 -3.01
C TYR A 62 -4.04 17.32 -3.53
N ASN A 63 -4.93 17.68 -2.61
CA ASN A 63 -6.19 18.33 -2.95
C ASN A 63 -6.44 19.55 -2.06
N LYS A 64 -5.96 20.72 -2.52
CA LYS A 64 -6.16 22.00 -1.84
C LYS A 64 -7.63 22.34 -1.54
N ALA A 65 -8.56 21.94 -2.41
CA ALA A 65 -9.98 22.26 -2.21
C ALA A 65 -10.61 21.47 -1.04
N GLN A 66 -10.00 20.35 -0.67
CA GLN A 66 -10.43 19.49 0.43
C GLN A 66 -9.43 19.50 1.60
N ASP A 67 -8.42 20.38 1.54
CA ASP A 67 -7.34 20.47 2.51
C ASP A 67 -6.59 19.14 2.73
N ILE A 68 -6.33 18.41 1.64
CA ILE A 68 -5.62 17.12 1.67
C ILE A 68 -4.17 17.33 1.23
N VAL A 69 -3.25 17.02 2.13
CA VAL A 69 -1.80 16.92 1.89
C VAL A 69 -1.32 15.65 2.57
N SER A 70 -0.96 14.62 1.78
CA SER A 70 -0.51 13.34 2.33
C SER A 70 0.64 12.76 1.51
N TRP A 71 1.79 12.66 2.18
CA TRP A 71 2.99 12.04 1.66
C TRP A 71 2.99 10.54 1.95
N HIS A 72 3.46 9.75 0.98
CA HIS A 72 3.58 8.31 1.13
C HIS A 72 4.74 7.77 0.28
N ARG A 73 5.39 6.71 0.77
CA ARG A 73 6.56 6.07 0.15
C ARG A 73 6.16 4.75 -0.50
N HIS A 74 6.71 4.49 -1.68
CA HIS A 74 6.59 3.24 -2.41
C HIS A 74 7.97 2.64 -2.56
N LEU A 75 8.16 1.49 -1.93
CA LEU A 75 9.34 0.65 -2.07
C LEU A 75 9.04 -0.44 -3.09
N SER A 76 10.05 -0.93 -3.79
CA SER A 76 9.91 -1.99 -4.78
C SER A 76 10.96 -3.05 -4.57
N GLY A 77 10.59 -4.29 -4.87
CA GLY A 77 11.46 -5.44 -4.75
C GLY A 77 11.50 -6.05 -3.36
N THR A 78 12.18 -7.19 -3.28
CA THR A 78 12.46 -7.94 -2.05
C THR A 78 13.95 -8.10 -1.87
N GLU A 79 14.39 -8.73 -0.78
CA GLU A 79 15.82 -9.03 -0.57
C GLU A 79 16.42 -9.81 -1.77
N ASP A 80 15.66 -10.79 -2.29
CA ASP A 80 16.04 -11.64 -3.42
C ASP A 80 15.86 -10.97 -4.80
N ASN A 81 15.07 -9.90 -4.88
CA ASN A 81 14.79 -9.16 -6.11
C ASN A 81 14.76 -7.66 -5.84
N ARG A 82 15.92 -7.11 -5.45
CA ARG A 82 16.07 -5.69 -5.17
C ARG A 82 15.66 -4.87 -6.39
N ALA A 83 14.85 -3.85 -6.17
CA ALA A 83 14.40 -2.93 -7.21
C ALA A 83 14.57 -1.47 -6.79
N SER A 84 14.66 -0.60 -7.78
CA SER A 84 14.75 0.84 -7.60
C SER A 84 14.06 1.55 -8.75
N PHE A 85 13.21 2.53 -8.45
CA PHE A 85 12.61 3.41 -9.43
C PHE A 85 13.67 4.36 -10.01
N GLU A 86 13.72 4.50 -11.33
CA GLU A 86 14.68 5.38 -12.02
C GLU A 86 14.00 6.53 -12.78
N SER A 87 12.74 6.37 -13.18
CA SER A 87 11.98 7.40 -13.90
C SER A 87 10.47 7.22 -13.74
N VAL A 88 9.72 8.32 -13.85
CA VAL A 88 8.25 8.33 -13.79
C VAL A 88 7.66 9.25 -14.85
N ALA A 89 6.62 8.78 -15.53
CA ALA A 89 5.87 9.57 -16.50
C ALA A 89 4.37 9.33 -16.34
N VAL A 90 3.59 10.41 -16.43
CA VAL A 90 2.13 10.33 -16.41
C VAL A 90 1.59 10.64 -17.80
N VAL A 91 0.78 9.72 -18.33
CA VAL A 91 0.11 9.86 -19.62
C VAL A 91 -1.40 9.94 -19.38
N PRO A 92 -2.08 11.01 -19.83
CA PRO A 92 -3.53 11.09 -19.70
C PRO A 92 -4.22 9.97 -20.48
N GLY A 93 -4.99 9.14 -19.79
CA GLY A 93 -5.77 8.06 -20.38
C GLY A 93 -7.25 8.42 -20.52
N THR A 94 -8.06 7.44 -20.93
CA THR A 94 -9.50 7.65 -21.17
C THR A 94 -10.34 7.59 -19.90
N GLN A 95 -9.95 6.73 -18.95
CA GLN A 95 -10.66 6.53 -17.68
C GLN A 95 -9.82 6.94 -16.48
N LYS A 96 -8.49 6.90 -16.59
CA LYS A 96 -7.54 7.34 -15.58
C LYS A 96 -6.28 7.87 -16.26
N ASP A 97 -5.50 8.66 -15.54
CA ASP A 97 -4.14 8.94 -15.96
C ASP A 97 -3.26 7.72 -15.66
N ASP A 98 -2.51 7.29 -16.66
CA ASP A 98 -1.64 6.12 -16.59
C ASP A 98 -0.25 6.54 -16.11
N VAL A 99 0.17 5.96 -14.98
CA VAL A 99 1.48 6.23 -14.37
C VAL A 99 2.45 5.13 -14.80
N TYR A 100 3.37 5.51 -15.68
CA TYR A 100 4.47 4.65 -16.11
C TYR A 100 5.69 4.91 -15.24
N VAL A 101 6.35 3.83 -14.83
CA VAL A 101 7.60 3.88 -14.08
C VAL A 101 8.66 3.02 -14.76
N VAL A 102 9.90 3.51 -14.75
CA VAL A 102 11.06 2.69 -15.11
C VAL A 102 11.62 2.10 -13.83
N VAL A 103 11.62 0.78 -13.73
CA VAL A 103 12.12 0.06 -12.56
C VAL A 103 13.36 -0.72 -12.96
N ARG A 104 14.48 -0.45 -12.27
CA ARG A 104 15.68 -1.27 -12.35
C ARG A 104 15.54 -2.41 -11.34
N ARG A 105 15.56 -3.65 -11.81
CA ARG A 105 15.42 -4.87 -10.99
C ARG A 105 16.63 -5.79 -11.14
N ASN A 106 16.96 -6.51 -10.08
CA ASN A 106 17.92 -7.61 -10.12
C ASN A 106 17.20 -8.95 -10.32
N VAL A 107 17.30 -9.53 -11.51
CA VAL A 107 16.66 -10.80 -11.86
C VAL A 107 17.73 -11.88 -11.98
N ASN A 108 17.77 -12.80 -11.01
CA ASN A 108 18.75 -13.88 -10.92
C ASN A 108 20.22 -13.40 -11.13
N GLY A 109 20.60 -12.33 -10.43
CA GLY A 109 21.94 -11.72 -10.51
C GLY A 109 22.18 -10.82 -11.73
N THR A 110 21.21 -10.68 -12.63
CA THR A 110 21.30 -9.80 -13.80
C THR A 110 20.44 -8.55 -13.62
N ILE A 111 21.05 -7.39 -13.72
CA ILE A 111 20.34 -6.10 -13.68
C ILE A 111 19.59 -5.90 -15.01
N LYS A 112 18.29 -5.68 -14.91
CA LYS A 112 17.40 -5.34 -16.04
C LYS A 112 16.57 -4.11 -15.71
N ARG A 113 16.10 -3.43 -16.76
CA ARG A 113 15.16 -2.30 -16.65
C ARG A 113 13.84 -2.71 -17.28
N TYR A 114 12.76 -2.43 -16.57
CA TYR A 114 11.41 -2.68 -17.00
C TYR A 114 10.63 -1.36 -17.04
N ILE A 115 9.70 -1.28 -17.98
CA ILE A 115 8.69 -0.22 -17.99
C ILE A 115 7.44 -0.86 -17.41
N GLU A 116 7.01 -0.37 -16.26
CA GLU A 116 5.87 -0.90 -15.52
C GLU A 116 4.76 0.15 -15.48
N LEU A 117 3.52 -0.31 -15.49
CA LEU A 117 2.32 0.53 -15.41
C LEU A 117 1.68 0.30 -14.05
N LEU A 118 1.41 1.38 -13.30
CA LEU A 118 0.72 1.28 -12.03
C LEU A 118 -0.72 0.77 -12.24
N SER A 119 -1.07 -0.29 -11.50
CA SER A 119 -2.40 -0.93 -11.53
C SER A 119 -3.55 0.05 -11.32
N ASP A 120 -4.74 -0.34 -11.77
CA ASP A 120 -5.98 0.34 -11.39
C ASP A 120 -6.30 0.06 -9.91
N ASP A 121 -6.65 1.10 -9.17
CA ASP A 121 -7.03 1.05 -7.76
C ASP A 121 -8.55 0.84 -7.58
N ARG A 122 -9.33 0.90 -8.66
CA ARG A 122 -10.78 0.75 -8.65
C ARG A 122 -11.20 -0.71 -8.53
N ILE A 123 -11.25 -1.20 -7.30
CA ILE A 123 -11.62 -2.59 -6.98
C ILE A 123 -13.13 -2.68 -6.72
N ARG A 124 -13.86 -3.47 -7.53
CA ARG A 124 -15.32 -3.68 -7.39
C ARG A 124 -15.63 -5.06 -6.83
N VAL A 125 -14.92 -6.06 -7.31
CA VAL A 125 -14.95 -7.44 -6.81
C VAL A 125 -13.55 -7.86 -6.37
N ILE A 126 -13.44 -8.87 -5.52
CA ILE A 126 -12.15 -9.33 -4.98
C ILE A 126 -11.15 -9.74 -6.07
N THR A 127 -11.65 -10.27 -7.18
CA THR A 127 -10.85 -10.67 -8.36
C THR A 127 -10.31 -9.48 -9.16
N ASP A 128 -10.73 -8.24 -8.88
CA ASP A 128 -10.21 -7.03 -9.54
C ASP A 128 -8.87 -6.57 -8.94
N GLY A 129 -8.51 -7.03 -7.74
CA GLY A 129 -7.27 -6.63 -7.09
C GLY A 129 -6.01 -7.12 -7.79
N ARG A 130 -5.11 -6.20 -8.17
CA ARG A 130 -3.70 -6.48 -8.53
C ARG A 130 -2.75 -5.74 -7.61
N LEU A 131 -2.75 -6.19 -6.35
CA LEU A 131 -2.02 -5.60 -5.23
C LEU A 131 -0.69 -6.34 -5.07
N LEU A 132 0.16 -6.23 -6.09
CA LEU A 132 1.51 -6.81 -6.13
C LEU A 132 2.46 -5.76 -6.74
N ASP A 133 3.74 -5.81 -6.37
CA ASP A 133 4.75 -4.83 -6.80
C ASP A 133 5.00 -4.92 -8.31
N SER A 134 5.05 -6.14 -8.83
CA SER A 134 5.04 -6.44 -10.26
C SER A 134 4.23 -7.69 -10.48
N TYR A 135 3.31 -7.70 -11.44
CA TYR A 135 2.38 -8.81 -11.62
C TYR A 135 2.14 -9.16 -13.08
N LEU A 136 1.65 -10.38 -13.28
CA LEU A 136 1.14 -10.86 -14.55
C LEU A 136 -0.17 -11.63 -14.33
N ASP A 137 -1.16 -11.29 -15.14
CA ASP A 137 -2.50 -11.91 -15.12
C ASP A 137 -2.55 -13.09 -16.10
N TYR A 138 -3.13 -14.19 -15.64
CA TYR A 138 -3.43 -15.38 -16.43
C TYR A 138 -4.91 -15.69 -16.33
N VAL A 139 -5.58 -15.66 -17.48
CA VAL A 139 -6.99 -16.03 -17.59
C VAL A 139 -7.06 -17.38 -18.30
N GLY A 140 -7.55 -18.40 -17.59
CA GLY A 140 -7.87 -19.69 -18.18
C GLY A 140 -9.01 -19.54 -19.17
N ASP A 141 -8.93 -20.25 -20.30
CA ASP A 141 -10.10 -20.32 -21.18
C ASP A 141 -11.18 -21.19 -20.53
N ASN A 142 -12.45 -20.98 -20.91
CA ASN A 142 -13.61 -21.71 -20.37
C ASN A 142 -13.52 -23.26 -20.55
N SER A 143 -12.49 -23.78 -21.24
CA SER A 143 -12.19 -25.19 -21.44
C SER A 143 -10.95 -25.70 -20.69
N SER A 144 -10.12 -24.82 -20.14
CA SER A 144 -8.86 -25.15 -19.49
C SER A 144 -8.50 -24.13 -18.41
N SER A 145 -8.90 -24.47 -17.18
CA SER A 145 -8.35 -23.87 -15.95
C SER A 145 -6.81 -23.93 -15.94
N VAL A 146 -6.17 -22.87 -15.46
CA VAL A 146 -4.71 -22.73 -15.36
C VAL A 146 -4.19 -23.63 -14.24
N LEU A 147 -3.08 -24.34 -14.51
CA LEU A 147 -2.36 -25.14 -13.51
C LEU A 147 -0.86 -24.81 -13.53
N ASN A 148 -0.28 -24.72 -14.73
CA ASN A 148 1.11 -24.33 -14.93
C ASN A 148 1.16 -22.86 -15.39
N VAL A 149 1.84 -22.03 -14.62
CA VAL A 149 2.05 -20.62 -14.92
C VAL A 149 3.45 -20.43 -15.51
N THR A 150 3.55 -19.90 -16.72
CA THR A 150 4.81 -19.74 -17.48
C THR A 150 4.92 -18.32 -18.03
N GLY A 151 6.12 -17.87 -18.42
CA GLY A 151 6.35 -16.51 -18.90
C GLY A 151 6.77 -15.52 -17.81
N LEU A 152 7.10 -16.03 -16.62
CA LEU A 152 7.54 -15.27 -15.46
C LEU A 152 9.05 -14.97 -15.51
N GLY A 153 9.68 -14.98 -16.69
CA GLY A 153 11.13 -14.82 -16.84
C GLY A 153 11.68 -13.47 -16.32
N HIS A 154 10.82 -12.48 -16.13
CA HIS A 154 11.16 -11.18 -15.55
C HIS A 154 11.23 -11.20 -14.01
N MET A 155 10.72 -12.26 -13.37
CA MET A 155 10.73 -12.49 -11.92
C MET A 155 11.53 -13.75 -11.53
N ASN A 156 12.39 -14.25 -12.41
CA ASN A 156 13.10 -15.50 -12.18
C ASN A 156 14.01 -15.44 -10.93
N GLY A 157 13.91 -16.45 -10.06
CA GLY A 157 14.62 -16.54 -8.79
C GLY A 157 13.96 -15.80 -7.62
N ALA A 158 12.87 -15.05 -7.85
CA ALA A 158 12.16 -14.36 -6.79
C ALA A 158 11.09 -15.25 -6.14
N SER A 159 10.85 -15.05 -4.84
CA SER A 159 9.64 -15.51 -4.17
C SER A 159 8.45 -14.63 -4.58
N VAL A 160 7.39 -15.26 -5.08
CA VAL A 160 6.19 -14.60 -5.61
C VAL A 160 4.97 -15.03 -4.82
N SER A 161 4.05 -14.09 -4.62
CA SER A 161 2.74 -14.36 -4.07
C SER A 161 1.73 -14.57 -5.20
N VAL A 162 0.73 -15.39 -4.93
CA VAL A 162 -0.24 -15.84 -5.93
C VAL A 162 -1.65 -15.63 -5.39
N ALA A 163 -2.48 -14.95 -6.18
CA ALA A 163 -3.91 -14.85 -5.95
C ALA A 163 -4.66 -15.68 -7.01
N VAL A 164 -5.56 -16.54 -6.55
CA VAL A 164 -6.27 -17.53 -7.37
C VAL A 164 -7.77 -17.33 -7.19
N ASP A 165 -8.46 -16.92 -8.25
CA ASP A 165 -9.91 -16.65 -8.24
C ASP A 165 -10.36 -15.77 -7.05
N GLY A 166 -9.48 -14.82 -6.63
CA GLY A 166 -9.72 -13.91 -5.50
C GLY A 166 -9.35 -14.45 -4.12
N ALA A 167 -8.88 -15.69 -4.01
CA ALA A 167 -8.33 -16.25 -2.78
C ALA A 167 -6.79 -16.20 -2.77
N THR A 168 -6.21 -16.07 -1.59
CA THR A 168 -4.76 -16.18 -1.38
C THR A 168 -4.31 -17.62 -1.56
N HIS A 169 -3.18 -17.81 -2.23
CA HIS A 169 -2.51 -19.10 -2.37
C HIS A 169 -1.12 -19.01 -1.71
N PRO A 170 -0.56 -20.12 -1.20
CA PRO A 170 0.80 -20.14 -0.66
C PRO A 170 1.83 -19.55 -1.64
N ASP A 171 2.83 -18.86 -1.10
CA ASP A 171 3.95 -18.31 -1.86
C ASP A 171 4.68 -19.42 -2.63
N ARG A 172 5.18 -19.06 -3.80
CA ARG A 172 5.88 -19.96 -4.74
C ARG A 172 7.16 -19.29 -5.24
N THR A 173 8.04 -20.07 -5.84
CA THR A 173 9.27 -19.56 -6.44
C THR A 173 9.17 -19.62 -7.96
N VAL A 174 9.77 -18.67 -8.65
CA VAL A 174 9.89 -18.73 -10.11
C VAL A 174 11.23 -19.35 -10.48
N GLU A 175 11.20 -20.46 -11.21
CA GLU A 175 12.37 -21.14 -11.76
C GLU A 175 12.23 -21.27 -13.28
N ASP A 176 13.26 -20.86 -14.01
CA ASP A 176 13.31 -20.80 -15.47
C ASP A 176 12.06 -20.17 -16.13
N GLY A 177 11.51 -19.14 -15.47
CA GLY A 177 10.32 -18.42 -15.93
C GLY A 177 9.01 -19.20 -15.77
N THR A 178 8.99 -20.25 -14.96
CA THR A 178 7.82 -21.06 -14.60
C THR A 178 7.64 -21.07 -13.09
N LEU A 179 6.39 -21.13 -12.64
CA LEU A 179 6.07 -21.24 -11.22
C LEU A 179 6.37 -22.65 -10.70
N VAL A 180 7.18 -22.75 -9.65
CA VAL A 180 7.57 -24.01 -9.02
C VAL A 180 7.39 -23.91 -7.49
N PRO A 181 6.66 -24.84 -6.85
CA PRO A 181 5.72 -25.81 -7.44
C PRO A 181 4.57 -25.17 -8.24
N ALA A 182 3.93 -25.97 -9.09
CA ALA A 182 2.69 -25.56 -9.77
C ALA A 182 1.56 -25.23 -8.78
N LEU A 183 0.46 -24.68 -9.30
CA LEU A 183 -0.73 -24.39 -8.49
C LEU A 183 -1.29 -25.68 -7.88
N GLU A 184 -1.81 -25.60 -6.65
CA GLU A 184 -2.40 -26.77 -5.98
C GLU A 184 -3.70 -27.20 -6.63
N ASN A 185 -4.49 -26.20 -7.05
CA ASN A 185 -5.75 -26.39 -7.72
C ASN A 185 -5.78 -25.63 -9.03
N ARG A 186 -6.56 -26.17 -9.95
CA ARG A 186 -6.89 -25.55 -11.23
C ARG A 186 -7.78 -24.34 -11.01
N ALA A 187 -7.46 -23.23 -11.67
CA ALA A 187 -8.14 -21.94 -11.46
C ALA A 187 -8.48 -21.20 -12.76
N SER A 188 -9.45 -20.30 -12.69
CA SER A 188 -9.90 -19.55 -13.87
C SER A 188 -9.14 -18.24 -14.05
N LEU A 189 -8.85 -17.53 -12.95
CA LEU A 189 -8.03 -16.33 -12.92
C LEU A 189 -6.87 -16.56 -11.94
N VAL A 190 -5.66 -16.31 -12.41
CA VAL A 190 -4.45 -16.36 -11.58
C VAL A 190 -3.69 -15.06 -11.76
N VAL A 191 -3.40 -14.39 -10.65
CA VAL A 191 -2.53 -13.22 -10.61
C VAL A 191 -1.27 -13.64 -9.85
N VAL A 192 -0.10 -13.53 -10.51
CA VAL A 192 1.20 -13.87 -9.91
C VAL A 192 2.08 -12.64 -9.90
N GLY A 193 2.78 -12.40 -8.81
CA GLY A 193 3.67 -11.24 -8.72
C GLY A 193 4.55 -11.18 -7.48
N ILE A 194 5.43 -10.19 -7.47
CA ILE A 194 6.30 -9.89 -6.32
C ILE A 194 5.45 -9.30 -5.21
N LYS A 195 5.58 -9.83 -4.00
CA LYS A 195 4.89 -9.30 -2.82
C LYS A 195 5.53 -8.01 -2.33
N TYR A 196 4.71 -7.15 -1.75
CA TYR A 196 5.15 -6.00 -0.98
C TYR A 196 4.32 -5.91 0.29
N ASP A 197 4.89 -5.27 1.30
CA ASP A 197 4.19 -4.97 2.54
C ASP A 197 3.63 -3.55 2.46
N SER A 198 2.31 -3.42 2.66
CA SER A 198 1.69 -2.11 2.89
C SER A 198 1.61 -1.87 4.38
N GLU A 199 2.20 -0.78 4.85
CA GLU A 199 2.25 -0.44 6.27
C GLU A 199 1.67 0.96 6.50
N LEU A 200 0.80 1.05 7.49
CA LEU A 200 0.22 2.28 7.99
C LEU A 200 0.50 2.37 9.49
N GLU A 201 1.24 3.40 9.88
CA GLU A 201 1.48 3.73 11.28
C GLU A 201 0.79 5.06 11.62
N THR A 202 0.01 5.07 12.71
CA THR A 202 -0.62 6.32 13.17
C THR A 202 0.38 7.21 13.89
N MET A 203 0.14 8.52 13.85
CA MET A 203 0.79 9.45 14.78
C MET A 203 0.54 9.04 16.23
N ARG A 204 1.43 9.46 17.13
CA ARG A 204 1.30 9.23 18.57
C ARG A 204 -0.05 9.74 19.05
N LEU A 205 -0.87 8.86 19.61
CA LEU A 205 -2.21 9.22 20.04
C LEU A 205 -2.15 10.22 21.20
N GLU A 206 -2.90 11.31 21.08
CA GLU A 206 -3.06 12.31 22.12
C GLU A 206 -4.43 12.08 22.78
N ALA A 207 -4.41 11.55 23.99
CA ALA A 207 -5.60 11.39 24.83
C ALA A 207 -5.60 12.54 25.84
N GLY A 208 -5.95 13.74 25.37
CA GLY A 208 -5.91 14.96 26.16
C GLY A 208 -6.63 14.81 27.51
N SER A 209 -5.99 15.33 28.56
CA SER A 209 -6.54 15.43 29.90
C SER A 209 -6.79 16.91 30.22
N GLU A 210 -7.74 17.23 31.12
CA GLU A 210 -7.94 18.60 31.63
C GLU A 210 -6.64 19.22 32.19
N LEU A 211 -5.65 18.39 32.56
CA LEU A 211 -4.36 18.80 33.11
C LEU A 211 -3.25 19.04 32.05
N GLY A 212 -3.56 18.96 30.75
CA GLY A 212 -2.62 19.25 29.65
C GLY A 212 -2.28 18.05 28.78
N SER A 213 -1.14 18.10 28.07
CA SER A 213 -0.78 17.09 27.07
C SER A 213 -0.49 15.72 27.67
N ALA A 214 -1.07 14.68 27.07
CA ALA A 214 -0.80 13.30 27.44
C ALA A 214 0.48 12.72 26.82
N LEU A 215 1.29 13.50 26.08
CA LEU A 215 2.53 13.03 25.44
C LEU A 215 3.55 12.43 26.44
N GLY A 216 3.54 12.91 27.69
CA GLY A 216 4.42 12.41 28.76
C GLY A 216 3.82 11.26 29.59
N LYS A 217 2.56 10.90 29.38
CA LYS A 217 1.87 9.88 30.18
C LYS A 217 1.99 8.50 29.54
N VAL A 218 1.92 7.46 30.37
CA VAL A 218 1.82 6.08 29.88
C VAL A 218 0.36 5.80 29.53
N LYS A 219 0.15 5.19 28.37
CA LYS A 219 -1.15 4.96 27.76
C LYS A 219 -1.28 3.49 27.40
N ARG A 220 -2.49 2.99 27.42
CA ARG A 220 -2.79 1.66 26.89
C ARG A 220 -3.95 1.77 25.92
N ILE A 221 -3.75 1.24 24.71
CA ILE A 221 -4.81 1.14 23.72
C ILE A 221 -5.53 -0.18 24.00
N ALA A 222 -6.67 -0.13 24.67
CA ALA A 222 -7.39 -1.35 25.02
C ALA A 222 -8.09 -1.96 23.79
N ARG A 223 -8.69 -1.10 22.97
CA ARG A 223 -9.47 -1.49 21.79
C ARG A 223 -9.39 -0.41 20.73
N ALA A 224 -9.62 -0.80 19.47
CA ALA A 224 -9.85 0.16 18.41
C ALA A 224 -10.98 -0.33 17.50
N ILE A 225 -11.74 0.62 16.94
CA ILE A 225 -12.70 0.34 15.89
C ILE A 225 -12.05 0.78 14.57
N ILE A 226 -11.89 -0.17 13.64
CA ILE A 226 -11.34 0.11 12.32
C ILE A 226 -12.49 0.01 11.32
N LEU A 227 -12.68 1.08 10.53
CA LEU A 227 -13.69 1.15 9.49
C LEU A 227 -13.07 0.71 8.17
N PHE A 228 -13.52 -0.43 7.65
CA PHE A 228 -13.05 -0.98 6.38
C PHE A 228 -14.03 -0.68 5.24
N TYR A 229 -13.47 -0.47 4.04
CA TYR A 229 -14.22 -0.40 2.79
C TYR A 229 -13.59 -1.36 1.80
N ARG A 230 -14.39 -2.22 1.18
CA ARG A 230 -13.98 -3.19 0.15
C ARG A 230 -12.64 -3.88 0.44
N SER A 231 -12.46 -4.30 1.69
CA SER A 231 -11.18 -4.83 2.16
C SER A 231 -11.25 -6.33 2.42
N ALA A 232 -10.10 -6.99 2.33
CA ALA A 232 -9.89 -8.38 2.71
C ALA A 232 -8.44 -8.58 3.20
N GLY A 233 -8.27 -9.28 4.33
CA GLY A 233 -6.95 -9.39 4.97
C GLY A 233 -6.56 -8.11 5.72
N CYS A 234 -5.84 -8.27 6.83
CA CYS A 234 -5.16 -7.22 7.57
C CYS A 234 -4.48 -7.85 8.79
N GLN A 235 -3.27 -7.38 9.10
CA GLN A 235 -2.63 -7.56 10.39
C GLN A 235 -2.65 -6.22 11.14
N TYR A 236 -2.77 -6.26 12.45
CA TYR A 236 -2.83 -5.07 13.30
C TYR A 236 -2.10 -5.28 14.62
N GLY A 237 -1.55 -4.22 15.19
CA GLY A 237 -0.91 -4.28 16.50
C GLY A 237 -0.32 -2.93 16.92
N THR A 238 0.43 -2.95 18.02
CA THR A 238 1.17 -1.78 18.51
C THR A 238 2.67 -1.87 18.21
N ASP A 239 3.17 -3.08 17.94
CA ASP A 239 4.57 -3.36 17.62
C ASP A 239 4.66 -4.02 16.23
N GLU A 240 5.72 -3.74 15.48
CA GLU A 240 5.94 -4.30 14.14
C GLU A 240 6.24 -5.80 14.18
N ASP A 241 6.89 -6.25 15.26
CA ASP A 241 7.29 -7.64 15.44
C ASP A 241 6.15 -8.53 16.00
N ASP A 242 5.11 -7.95 16.59
CA ASP A 242 3.98 -8.64 17.22
C ASP A 242 2.63 -8.11 16.71
N LEU A 243 2.24 -8.61 15.54
CA LEU A 243 0.99 -8.23 14.88
C LEU A 243 -0.02 -9.38 14.90
N ASP A 244 -1.22 -9.09 15.38
CA ASP A 244 -2.36 -10.00 15.32
C ASP A 244 -3.00 -9.99 13.92
N THR A 245 -3.42 -11.16 13.45
CA THR A 245 -4.14 -11.28 12.18
C THR A 245 -5.63 -11.20 12.41
N LEU A 246 -6.31 -10.27 11.73
CA LEU A 246 -7.76 -10.18 11.80
C LEU A 246 -8.41 -11.39 11.13
N PRO A 247 -9.35 -12.12 11.77
CA PRO A 247 -10.07 -13.19 11.11
C PRO A 247 -11.18 -12.63 10.20
N TRP A 248 -11.05 -12.85 8.89
CA TRP A 248 -11.99 -12.33 7.87
C TRP A 248 -13.14 -13.28 7.54
N ARG A 249 -13.07 -14.53 7.98
CA ARG A 249 -14.13 -15.53 7.78
C ARG A 249 -14.93 -15.70 9.06
N LYS A 250 -16.25 -15.74 8.94
CA LYS A 250 -17.16 -16.20 10.00
C LYS A 250 -17.24 -17.72 9.94
N THR A 251 -17.55 -18.37 11.07
CA THR A 251 -17.66 -19.84 11.15
C THR A 251 -18.74 -20.42 10.23
N SER A 252 -19.65 -19.58 9.73
CA SER A 252 -20.70 -19.94 8.76
C SER A 252 -20.23 -19.97 7.30
N ASP A 253 -19.06 -19.41 6.99
CA ASP A 253 -18.64 -19.19 5.61
C ASP A 253 -18.10 -20.48 4.99
N LYS A 254 -18.51 -20.77 3.75
CA LYS A 254 -18.03 -21.94 3.03
C LYS A 254 -16.53 -21.83 2.74
N MET A 255 -15.79 -22.90 2.98
CA MET A 255 -14.35 -22.95 2.69
C MET A 255 -14.04 -23.02 1.20
N ASP A 256 -15.01 -23.37 0.36
CA ASP A 256 -14.83 -23.60 -1.07
C ASP A 256 -14.77 -22.33 -1.93
N SER A 257 -15.03 -21.15 -1.35
CA SER A 257 -15.01 -19.87 -2.07
C SER A 257 -14.17 -18.83 -1.34
N ALA A 258 -13.60 -17.87 -2.09
CA ALA A 258 -12.93 -16.70 -1.53
C ALA A 258 -13.88 -15.93 -0.58
N PRO A 259 -13.36 -15.33 0.51
CA PRO A 259 -14.17 -14.44 1.35
C PRO A 259 -14.66 -13.23 0.55
N ASP A 260 -15.86 -12.76 0.85
CA ASP A 260 -16.37 -11.51 0.28
C ASP A 260 -15.65 -10.30 0.88
N LEU A 261 -15.64 -9.20 0.11
CA LEU A 261 -15.08 -7.92 0.57
C LEU A 261 -15.92 -7.33 1.71
N VAL A 262 -15.26 -6.93 2.78
CA VAL A 262 -15.93 -6.38 3.96
C VAL A 262 -16.07 -4.85 3.85
N ASN A 263 -17.24 -4.36 4.27
CA ASN A 263 -17.60 -2.94 4.31
C ASN A 263 -18.21 -2.57 5.68
N GLU A 264 -17.60 -3.06 6.76
CA GLU A 264 -18.11 -2.88 8.12
C GLU A 264 -17.05 -2.31 9.06
N ALA A 265 -17.51 -1.75 10.17
CA ALA A 265 -16.65 -1.35 11.27
C ALA A 265 -16.41 -2.56 12.16
N ILE A 266 -15.13 -2.91 12.36
CA ILE A 266 -14.74 -4.06 13.18
C ILE A 266 -14.06 -3.54 14.44
N GLU A 267 -14.57 -3.96 15.61
CA GLU A 267 -13.92 -3.73 16.89
C GLU A 267 -12.86 -4.80 17.11
N VAL A 268 -11.62 -4.35 17.29
CA VAL A 268 -10.47 -5.21 17.57
C VAL A 268 -9.94 -4.94 18.98
N SER A 269 -9.55 -6.00 19.67
CA SER A 269 -8.76 -5.90 20.90
C SER A 269 -7.31 -5.76 20.49
N MET A 270 -6.64 -4.70 20.92
CA MET A 270 -5.25 -4.46 20.53
C MET A 270 -4.30 -5.32 21.38
N PRO A 271 -3.36 -6.05 20.75
CA PRO A 271 -2.25 -6.67 21.45
C PRO A 271 -1.29 -5.54 21.84
N GLY A 272 -1.32 -5.13 23.10
CA GLY A 272 -0.54 -3.99 23.55
C GLY A 272 -0.62 -3.79 25.06
N ASP A 273 0.52 -3.46 25.65
CA ASP A 273 0.63 -3.08 27.06
C ASP A 273 0.73 -1.55 27.20
N TRP A 274 0.99 -1.10 28.42
CA TRP A 274 1.23 0.29 28.76
C TRP A 274 2.48 0.83 28.06
N GLU A 275 2.29 1.77 27.14
CA GLU A 275 3.34 2.41 26.37
C GLU A 275 3.20 3.94 26.31
N ARG A 276 4.29 4.65 26.02
CA ARG A 276 4.28 6.13 25.93
C ARG A 276 3.95 6.63 24.53
N ALA A 277 4.29 5.86 23.49
CA ALA A 277 4.11 6.28 22.10
C ALA A 277 2.63 6.20 21.69
N GLY A 278 1.93 5.13 22.06
CA GLY A 278 0.50 4.98 21.79
C GLY A 278 0.24 4.96 20.29
N ARG A 279 0.85 4.01 19.57
CA ARG A 279 0.75 3.93 18.10
C ARG A 279 -0.03 2.69 17.68
N ILE A 280 -0.72 2.81 16.55
CA ILE A 280 -1.42 1.70 15.91
C ILE A 280 -0.76 1.46 14.58
N ILE A 281 -0.38 0.21 14.36
CA ILE A 281 0.22 -0.28 13.14
C ILE A 281 -0.78 -1.20 12.46
N ILE A 282 -1.00 -0.96 11.18
CA ILE A 282 -1.79 -1.81 10.31
C ILE A 282 -0.89 -2.23 9.15
N LYS A 283 -0.73 -3.54 8.96
CA LYS A 283 0.10 -4.13 7.94
C LYS A 283 -0.70 -5.07 7.06
N GLN A 284 -0.43 -5.04 5.76
CA GLN A 284 -0.98 -5.98 4.79
C GLN A 284 0.14 -6.53 3.93
N SER A 285 0.45 -7.82 4.13
CA SER A 285 1.42 -8.58 3.33
C SER A 285 0.77 -9.48 2.27
N LEU A 286 -0.55 -9.65 2.34
CA LEU A 286 -1.30 -10.48 1.39
C LEU A 286 -1.69 -9.65 0.15
N PRO A 287 -1.76 -10.27 -1.05
CA PRO A 287 -2.14 -9.60 -2.29
C PRO A 287 -3.66 -9.34 -2.39
N LEU A 288 -4.25 -8.82 -1.31
CA LEU A 288 -5.67 -8.55 -1.18
C LEU A 288 -5.91 -7.06 -0.94
N PRO A 289 -7.03 -6.52 -1.42
CA PRO A 289 -7.35 -5.10 -1.25
C PRO A 289 -7.51 -4.72 0.21
N LEU A 290 -6.97 -3.56 0.58
CA LEU A 290 -7.18 -2.95 1.89
C LEU A 290 -7.46 -1.46 1.72
N THR A 291 -8.59 -0.99 2.24
CA THR A 291 -8.96 0.41 2.29
C THR A 291 -9.54 0.72 3.66
N ILE A 292 -8.81 1.54 4.40
CA ILE A 292 -9.18 1.98 5.74
C ILE A 292 -9.78 3.37 5.65
N LEU A 293 -11.01 3.53 6.13
CA LEU A 293 -11.70 4.82 6.14
C LEU A 293 -11.39 5.62 7.40
N ALA A 294 -11.30 4.94 8.55
CA ALA A 294 -11.02 5.57 9.83
C ALA A 294 -10.54 4.54 10.85
N ILE A 295 -9.74 5.01 11.80
CA ILE A 295 -9.31 4.28 12.99
C ILE A 295 -9.78 5.08 14.20
N VAL A 296 -10.59 4.45 15.05
CA VAL A 296 -11.16 5.08 16.25
C VAL A 296 -10.65 4.31 17.47
N PRO A 297 -9.55 4.74 18.08
CA PRO A 297 -8.96 4.07 19.23
C PRO A 297 -9.68 4.43 20.53
N ARG A 298 -9.74 3.46 21.45
CA ARG A 298 -10.12 3.67 22.85
C ARG A 298 -8.87 3.53 23.70
N VAL A 299 -8.44 4.65 24.28
CA VAL A 299 -7.20 4.76 25.04
C VAL A 299 -7.52 4.97 26.52
N ASP A 300 -6.89 4.18 27.37
CA ASP A 300 -6.84 4.40 28.81
C ASP A 300 -5.49 5.04 29.16
N THR A 301 -5.50 6.05 30.03
CA THR A 301 -4.30 6.77 30.46
C THR A 301 -4.09 6.59 31.95
N SER A 302 -2.85 6.32 32.38
CA SER A 302 -2.48 6.27 33.79
C SER A 302 -1.61 7.47 34.18
N GLU A 303 -1.79 7.92 35.42
CA GLU A 303 -0.90 8.88 36.07
C GLU A 303 0.03 8.11 37.01
N ASP A 304 1.21 7.77 36.52
CA ASP A 304 2.37 7.38 37.34
C ASP A 304 3.48 8.41 37.15
#